data_AF-A0A955R7D9-F1
#
_entry.id   AF-A0A955R7D9-F1
#
_cell.length_a   1.000
_cell.length_b   1.000
_cell.length_c   1.000
_cell.angle_alpha   90.00
_cell.angle_beta   90.00
_cell.angle_gamma   90.00
#
_symmetry.space_group_name_H-M   'P 1'
#
loop_
_entity.id
_entity.type
_entity.pdbx_description
1 polymer ?
#
loop_
_entity_poly.entity_id
_entity_poly.type
_entity_poly.pdbx_seq_one_letter_code
_entity_poly.pdbx_strand_id
1 'polypeptide(L)'
;MEVMLVVGGVALAIPLVAFVVMLSIRQRRAWEAALTALADEVGGDVAQGSWGSPRVEADVDGLTLVVDTYTVSTGKSSATYTRVRVTGGQPSNLKLSSEGVMASIGKTITGDNVEVGDPSFDGSVFVRGIPRAHALAWASSEARSAIGAAVGSGAKLDGQEWTMSVGGMVTDAARLVSMAHTVLAAARHLSSSPPVVEGLRARLLDPEPGVREAALDELIDARGISAERLRELVVGDDPRLAVMAASVLGEGGRAPLRQLLEVPSVARAAAAALSRLPPGPERPQLEAFLLENLDRDWLDGIDALGRIATVAAVQALRPLTGVTGGEAGRRAREAIRTIQSRGEGGAGGLALAEGEGGALSVADGVPNAGALSASRRQREGGGG
;
A
#
# COMPACT_ATOMS: atom_id res chain seq x y z
N MET A 1 65.07 32.95 -27.42
CA MET A 1 64.37 31.65 -27.26
C MET A 1 63.00 31.84 -26.61
N GLU A 2 62.88 32.68 -25.57
CA GLU A 2 61.59 32.95 -24.88
C GLU A 2 60.49 33.54 -25.77
N VAL A 3 60.80 34.48 -26.66
CA VAL A 3 59.80 35.10 -27.56
C VAL A 3 59.18 34.06 -28.52
N MET A 4 59.95 33.08 -28.99
CA MET A 4 59.42 32.02 -29.86
C MET A 4 58.48 31.07 -29.11
N LEU A 5 58.74 30.80 -27.82
CA LEU A 5 57.86 29.98 -26.98
C LEU A 5 56.51 30.68 -26.72
N VAL A 6 56.52 31.97 -26.44
CA VAL A 6 55.29 32.75 -26.23
C VAL A 6 54.47 32.84 -27.52
N VAL A 7 55.09 33.14 -28.66
CA VAL A 7 54.40 33.23 -29.96
C VAL A 7 53.82 31.88 -30.38
N GLY A 8 54.58 30.79 -30.20
CA GLY A 8 54.09 29.44 -30.47
C GLY A 8 52.90 29.03 -29.58
N GLY A 9 52.94 29.39 -28.29
CA GLY A 9 51.84 29.11 -27.35
C GLY A 9 50.55 29.86 -27.71
N VAL A 10 50.64 31.14 -28.06
CA VAL A 10 49.48 31.95 -28.49
C VAL A 10 48.90 31.41 -29.81
N ALA A 11 49.75 31.02 -30.76
CA ALA A 11 49.31 30.48 -32.04
C ALA A 11 48.52 29.16 -31.90
N LEU A 12 48.79 28.36 -30.86
CA LEU A 12 48.05 27.13 -30.54
C LEU A 12 46.79 27.39 -29.69
N ALA A 13 46.80 28.42 -28.84
CA ALA A 13 45.66 28.75 -27.99
C ALA A 13 44.45 29.27 -28.80
N ILE A 14 44.69 30.11 -29.81
CA ILE A 14 43.62 30.68 -30.65
C ILE A 14 42.75 29.61 -31.34
N PRO A 15 43.29 28.62 -32.09
CA PRO A 15 42.48 27.60 -32.75
C PRO A 15 41.76 26.70 -31.74
N LEU A 16 42.36 26.44 -30.57
CA LEU A 16 41.70 25.70 -29.50
C LEU A 16 40.49 26.45 -28.95
N VAL A 17 40.64 27.75 -28.64
CA VAL A 17 39.53 28.59 -28.17
C VAL A 17 38.44 28.68 -29.25
N ALA A 18 38.82 28.92 -30.51
CA ALA A 18 37.88 28.97 -31.62
C ALA A 18 37.12 27.64 -31.81
N PHE A 19 37.80 26.51 -31.64
CA PHE A 19 37.18 25.18 -31.69
C PHE A 19 36.16 24.98 -30.56
N VAL A 20 36.51 25.33 -29.32
CA VAL A 20 35.58 25.27 -28.17
C VAL A 20 34.36 26.18 -28.38
N VAL A 21 34.56 27.41 -28.87
CA VAL A 21 33.48 28.33 -29.21
C VAL A 21 32.60 27.76 -30.31
N MET A 22 33.18 27.18 -31.37
CA MET A 22 32.42 26.56 -32.46
C MET A 22 31.57 25.37 -31.97
N LEU A 23 32.12 24.53 -31.09
CA LEU A 23 31.37 23.43 -30.48
C LEU A 23 30.22 23.96 -29.61
N SER A 24 30.46 25.01 -28.82
CA SER A 24 29.43 25.65 -28.00
C SER A 24 28.30 26.23 -28.86
N ILE A 25 28.62 26.91 -29.97
CA ILE A 25 27.62 27.44 -30.91
C ILE A 25 26.81 26.30 -31.55
N ARG A 26 27.46 25.20 -31.94
CA ARG A 26 26.78 24.03 -32.51
C ARG A 26 25.85 23.37 -31.50
N GLN A 27 26.30 23.17 -30.27
CA GLN A 27 25.48 22.63 -29.19
C GLN A 27 24.26 23.53 -28.91
N ARG A 28 24.46 24.85 -28.84
CA ARG A 28 23.37 25.80 -28.63
C ARG A 28 22.34 25.76 -29.76
N ARG A 29 22.78 25.70 -31.03
CA ARG A 29 21.86 25.59 -32.17
C ARG A 29 21.10 24.27 -32.17
N ALA A 30 21.76 23.16 -31.83
CA ALA A 30 21.11 21.86 -31.74
C ALA A 30 20.10 21.82 -30.58
N TRP A 31 20.41 22.46 -29.46
CA TRP A 31 19.49 22.64 -28.33
C TRP A 31 18.28 23.50 -28.70
N GLU A 32 18.50 24.65 -29.35
CA GLU A 32 17.42 25.51 -29.83
C GLU A 32 16.52 24.77 -30.82
N ALA A 33 17.09 24.02 -31.77
CA ALA A 33 16.32 23.19 -32.70
C ALA A 33 15.53 22.07 -32.00
N ALA A 34 16.11 21.42 -30.99
CA ALA A 34 15.42 20.40 -30.20
C ALA A 34 14.26 20.99 -29.38
N LEU A 35 14.43 22.19 -28.82
CA LEU A 35 13.37 22.91 -28.12
C LEU A 35 12.26 23.35 -29.06
N THR A 36 12.59 23.86 -30.26
CA THR A 36 11.58 24.20 -31.27
C THR A 36 10.77 22.98 -31.68
N ALA A 37 11.42 21.86 -31.97
CA ALA A 37 10.71 20.61 -32.30
C ALA A 37 9.81 20.13 -31.15
N LEU A 38 10.26 20.27 -29.90
CA LEU A 38 9.42 19.97 -28.73
C LEU A 38 8.23 20.92 -28.64
N ALA A 39 8.43 22.23 -28.80
CA ALA A 39 7.37 23.23 -28.75
C ALA A 39 6.29 22.96 -29.80
N ASP A 40 6.70 22.65 -31.04
CA ASP A 40 5.80 22.29 -32.13
C ASP A 40 4.96 21.05 -31.80
N GLU A 41 5.56 20.02 -31.19
CA GLU A 41 4.89 18.77 -30.83
C GLU A 41 3.85 18.97 -29.71
N VAL A 42 4.20 19.74 -28.68
CA VAL A 42 3.33 19.92 -27.48
C VAL A 42 2.40 21.13 -27.58
N GLY A 43 2.47 21.89 -28.69
CA GLY A 43 1.70 23.14 -28.86
C GLY A 43 2.14 24.27 -27.93
N GLY A 44 3.44 24.36 -27.63
CA GLY A 44 4.03 25.36 -26.75
C GLY A 44 4.80 26.46 -27.47
N ASP A 45 5.44 27.33 -26.68
CA ASP A 45 6.29 28.42 -27.17
C ASP A 45 7.72 28.29 -26.64
N VAL A 46 8.70 28.62 -27.48
CA VAL A 46 10.10 28.79 -27.05
C VAL A 46 10.26 30.20 -26.47
N ALA A 47 10.43 30.27 -25.15
CA ALA A 47 10.65 31.51 -24.41
C ALA A 47 12.11 31.66 -23.96
N GLN A 48 12.50 32.89 -23.63
CA GLN A 48 13.79 33.18 -23.03
C GLN A 48 13.68 33.12 -21.49
N GLY A 49 14.48 32.26 -20.84
CA GLY A 49 14.52 32.13 -19.38
C GLY A 49 15.36 33.21 -18.68
N SER A 50 15.43 33.15 -17.34
CA SER A 50 16.00 34.19 -16.46
C SER A 50 17.48 34.56 -16.69
N TRP A 51 18.20 33.81 -17.51
CA TRP A 51 19.61 34.07 -17.86
C TRP A 51 19.87 34.02 -19.37
N GLY A 52 18.82 34.25 -20.16
CA GLY A 52 18.91 34.19 -21.61
C GLY A 52 18.93 32.78 -22.21
N SER A 53 18.84 31.74 -21.38
CA SER A 53 18.73 30.35 -21.82
C SER A 53 17.35 30.07 -22.41
N PRO A 54 17.24 29.51 -23.63
CA PRO A 54 15.94 29.16 -24.19
C PRO A 54 15.29 28.04 -23.36
N ARG A 55 13.97 28.08 -23.26
CA ARG A 55 13.11 27.10 -22.59
C ARG A 55 11.80 26.94 -23.37
N VAL A 56 11.13 25.81 -23.22
CA VAL A 56 9.77 25.61 -23.73
C VAL A 56 8.79 25.75 -22.57
N GLU A 57 7.70 26.48 -22.80
CA GLU A 57 6.54 26.51 -21.93
C GLU A 57 5.29 26.14 -22.74
N ALA A 58 4.46 25.25 -22.20
CA ALA A 58 3.22 24.82 -22.84
C ALA A 58 2.13 24.57 -21.80
N ASP A 59 0.89 24.88 -22.12
CA ASP A 59 -0.29 24.44 -21.37
C ASP A 59 -0.92 23.25 -22.11
N VAL A 60 -0.87 22.08 -21.50
CA VAL A 60 -1.33 20.83 -22.10
C VAL A 60 -2.41 20.23 -21.19
N ASP A 61 -3.67 20.37 -21.61
CA ASP A 61 -4.83 19.91 -20.84
C ASP A 61 -4.92 20.54 -19.42
N GLY A 62 -4.52 21.80 -19.28
CA GLY A 62 -4.45 22.50 -17.99
C GLY A 62 -3.24 22.12 -17.13
N LEU A 63 -2.27 21.39 -17.71
CA LEU A 63 -0.98 21.10 -17.10
C LEU A 63 0.08 22.03 -17.68
N THR A 64 0.81 22.75 -16.84
CA THR A 64 1.91 23.60 -17.29
C THR A 64 3.18 22.77 -17.42
N LEU A 65 3.62 22.53 -18.66
CA LEU A 65 4.89 21.92 -19.01
C LEU A 65 5.97 23.01 -19.14
N VAL A 66 7.10 22.81 -18.48
CA VAL A 66 8.31 23.65 -18.64
C VAL A 66 9.51 22.75 -18.89
N VAL A 67 10.22 23.00 -19.99
CA VAL A 67 11.47 22.31 -20.33
C VAL A 67 12.62 23.32 -20.41
N ASP A 68 13.57 23.20 -19.49
CA ASP A 68 14.67 24.14 -19.33
C ASP A 68 16.02 23.45 -19.09
N THR A 69 17.08 24.25 -19.02
CA THR A 69 18.36 23.82 -18.45
C THR A 69 18.64 24.59 -17.18
N TYR A 70 19.29 23.95 -16.21
CA TYR A 70 19.75 24.60 -14.99
C TYR A 70 21.14 24.11 -14.60
N THR A 71 21.93 25.00 -14.00
CA THR A 71 23.29 24.69 -13.57
C THR A 71 23.36 24.68 -12.05
N VAL A 72 23.78 23.55 -11.48
CA VAL A 72 24.02 23.41 -10.04
C VAL A 72 25.51 23.59 -9.78
N SER A 73 25.86 24.50 -8.86
CA SER A 73 27.23 24.71 -8.39
C SER A 73 27.43 24.09 -7.02
N THR A 74 28.51 23.35 -6.84
CA THR A 74 28.97 22.82 -5.54
C THR A 74 30.16 23.62 -4.99
N GLY A 75 30.39 24.83 -5.51
CA GLY A 75 31.53 25.69 -5.18
C GLY A 75 32.82 25.32 -5.92
N LYS A 76 33.12 24.02 -6.09
CA LYS A 76 34.32 23.54 -6.83
C LYS A 76 34.04 23.18 -8.28
N SER A 77 32.81 22.78 -8.57
CA SER A 77 32.38 22.40 -9.91
C SER A 77 30.93 22.84 -10.15
N SER A 78 30.61 23.05 -11.43
CA SER A 78 29.25 23.30 -11.89
C SER A 78 28.82 22.19 -12.85
N ALA A 79 27.62 21.67 -12.69
CA ALA A 79 27.02 20.70 -13.61
C ALA A 79 25.72 21.27 -14.17
N THR A 80 25.58 21.21 -15.50
CA THR A 80 24.34 21.60 -16.19
C THR A 80 23.46 20.38 -16.39
N TYR A 81 22.16 20.55 -16.21
CA TYR A 81 21.14 19.53 -16.38
C TYR A 81 20.05 20.04 -17.31
N THR A 82 19.47 19.14 -18.10
CA THR A 82 18.21 19.36 -18.80
C THR A 82 17.08 18.86 -17.92
N ARG A 83 16.04 19.66 -17.75
CA ARG A 83 14.95 19.38 -16.83
C ARG A 83 13.60 19.55 -17.51
N VAL A 84 12.73 18.58 -17.26
CA VAL A 84 11.31 18.62 -17.62
C VAL A 84 10.53 18.77 -16.32
N ARG A 85 9.64 19.77 -16.27
CA ARG A 85 8.70 19.99 -15.16
C ARG A 85 7.28 20.00 -15.68
N VAL A 86 6.38 19.34 -14.98
CA VAL A 86 4.94 19.43 -15.24
C VAL A 86 4.25 19.77 -13.93
N THR A 87 3.42 20.82 -13.95
CA THR A 87 2.69 21.27 -12.77
C THR A 87 1.19 21.30 -13.01
N GLY A 88 0.41 20.98 -11.96
CA GLY A 88 -1.05 21.13 -11.94
C GLY A 88 -1.82 19.81 -11.86
N GLY A 89 -2.96 19.81 -11.16
CA GLY A 89 -3.92 18.69 -11.13
C GLY A 89 -3.66 17.58 -10.10
N GLN A 90 -2.46 17.48 -9.51
CA GLN A 90 -2.17 16.45 -8.49
C GLN A 90 -2.50 16.91 -7.05
N PRO A 91 -2.68 15.98 -6.09
CA PRO A 91 -2.79 16.31 -4.67
C PRO A 91 -1.52 16.97 -4.13
N SER A 92 -1.65 18.07 -3.41
CA SER A 92 -0.52 18.89 -2.90
C SER A 92 0.45 18.17 -1.96
N ASN A 93 0.04 17.06 -1.37
CA ASN A 93 0.82 16.25 -0.43
C ASN A 93 1.34 14.93 -1.03
N LEU A 94 1.00 14.60 -2.28
CA LEU A 94 1.43 13.37 -2.93
C LEU A 94 2.92 13.44 -3.28
N LYS A 95 3.66 12.39 -2.92
CA LYS A 95 5.06 12.20 -3.33
C LYS A 95 5.23 10.86 -4.02
N LEU A 96 5.86 10.87 -5.19
CA LEU A 96 6.22 9.68 -5.97
C LEU A 96 7.70 9.73 -6.32
N SER A 97 8.41 8.64 -6.07
CA SER A 97 9.84 8.52 -6.41
C SER A 97 10.23 7.07 -6.62
N SER A 98 11.38 6.80 -7.21
CA SER A 98 11.92 5.44 -7.27
C SER A 98 12.52 5.03 -5.93
N GLU A 99 12.48 3.74 -5.61
CA GLU A 99 13.00 3.20 -4.35
C GLU A 99 14.49 3.55 -4.15
N GLY A 100 15.29 3.45 -5.21
CA GLY A 100 16.73 3.70 -5.16
C GLY A 100 17.13 5.15 -4.84
N VAL A 101 16.28 6.13 -5.13
CA VAL A 101 16.57 7.55 -4.83
C VAL A 101 16.43 7.83 -3.33
N MET A 102 15.60 7.07 -2.61
CA MET A 102 15.43 7.21 -1.16
C MET A 102 16.65 6.74 -0.35
N ALA A 103 17.44 5.80 -0.88
CA ALA A 103 18.68 5.35 -0.20
C ALA A 103 19.67 6.51 0.06
N SER A 104 19.58 7.60 -0.73
CA SER A 104 20.43 8.78 -0.60
C SER A 104 19.90 9.83 0.38
N ILE A 105 18.62 9.80 0.73
CA ILE A 105 17.96 10.81 1.58
C ILE A 105 17.67 10.15 2.94
N GLY A 106 18.70 10.07 3.79
CA GLY A 106 18.64 9.89 5.26
C GLY A 106 17.63 8.88 5.83
N LYS A 107 18.12 7.91 6.64
CA LYS A 107 17.35 6.88 7.38
C LYS A 107 16.26 7.38 8.37
N THR A 108 15.84 8.63 8.31
CA THR A 108 14.89 9.28 9.22
C THR A 108 13.55 9.64 8.57
N ILE A 109 13.19 9.06 7.41
CA ILE A 109 11.85 9.27 6.83
C ILE A 109 10.89 8.16 7.31
N THR A 110 10.26 8.41 8.45
CA THR A 110 9.23 7.60 9.12
C THR A 110 7.85 7.65 8.44
N GLY A 111 7.81 7.78 7.11
CA GLY A 111 6.55 7.74 6.36
C GLY A 111 6.33 6.36 5.79
N ASP A 112 5.19 5.74 6.09
CA ASP A 112 4.82 4.45 5.53
C ASP A 112 4.61 4.60 4.00
N ASN A 113 5.21 3.68 3.24
CA ASN A 113 4.92 3.54 1.83
C ASN A 113 3.47 3.08 1.69
N VAL A 114 2.72 3.67 0.76
CA VAL A 114 1.36 3.25 0.48
C VAL A 114 1.39 2.20 -0.61
N GLU A 115 1.12 0.95 -0.25
CA GLU A 115 1.00 -0.15 -1.21
C GLU A 115 -0.39 -0.17 -1.85
N VAL A 116 -0.44 -0.25 -3.18
CA VAL A 116 -1.69 -0.33 -3.96
C VAL A 116 -2.08 -1.77 -4.27
N GLY A 117 -1.25 -2.75 -3.94
CA GLY A 117 -1.53 -4.18 -4.16
C GLY A 117 -1.10 -4.68 -5.54
N ASP A 118 -0.23 -3.95 -6.24
CA ASP A 118 0.42 -4.38 -7.49
C ASP A 118 1.91 -4.55 -7.21
N PRO A 119 2.42 -5.78 -7.06
CA PRO A 119 3.81 -6.00 -6.64
C PRO A 119 4.86 -5.37 -7.57
N SER A 120 4.57 -5.26 -8.87
CA SER A 120 5.48 -4.65 -9.84
C SER A 120 5.55 -3.14 -9.65
N PHE A 121 4.38 -2.52 -9.44
CA PHE A 121 4.30 -1.10 -9.14
C PHE A 121 4.85 -0.77 -7.75
N ASP A 122 4.41 -1.49 -6.71
CA ASP A 122 4.79 -1.26 -5.32
C ASP A 122 6.30 -1.47 -5.08
N GLY A 123 6.94 -2.36 -5.85
CA GLY A 123 8.39 -2.57 -5.83
C GLY A 123 9.22 -1.57 -6.64
N SER A 124 8.60 -0.76 -7.51
CA SER A 124 9.31 0.20 -8.37
C SER A 124 9.00 1.66 -8.04
N VAL A 125 7.81 1.91 -7.50
CA VAL A 125 7.27 3.24 -7.21
C VAL A 125 6.97 3.36 -5.73
N PHE A 126 7.57 4.38 -5.15
CA PHE A 126 7.42 4.69 -3.75
C PHE A 126 6.37 5.81 -3.58
N VAL A 127 5.24 5.50 -2.94
CA VAL A 127 4.06 6.37 -2.81
C VAL A 127 3.93 6.87 -1.37
N ARG A 128 3.89 8.19 -1.18
CA ARG A 128 3.76 8.80 0.15
C ARG A 128 2.84 10.02 0.19
N GLY A 129 2.44 10.35 1.42
CA GLY A 129 1.83 11.63 1.77
C GLY A 129 0.32 11.70 1.60
N ILE A 130 -0.31 10.66 1.05
CA ILE A 130 -1.77 10.55 0.92
C ILE A 130 -2.29 9.26 1.60
N PRO A 131 -3.58 9.19 1.98
CA PRO A 131 -4.20 7.94 2.44
C PRO A 131 -4.24 6.85 1.36
N ARG A 132 -4.25 5.58 1.77
CA ARG A 132 -4.28 4.42 0.87
C ARG A 132 -5.50 4.40 -0.05
N ALA A 133 -6.69 4.69 0.45
CA ALA A 133 -7.89 4.87 -0.37
C ALA A 133 -7.70 5.85 -1.54
N HIS A 134 -7.02 6.99 -1.31
CA HIS A 134 -6.74 7.97 -2.37
C HIS A 134 -5.74 7.42 -3.39
N ALA A 135 -4.70 6.70 -2.94
CA ALA A 135 -3.74 6.07 -3.83
C ALA A 135 -4.42 5.06 -4.77
N LEU A 136 -5.21 4.16 -4.21
CA LEU A 136 -5.96 3.16 -4.97
C LEU A 136 -6.97 3.77 -5.96
N ALA A 137 -7.60 4.89 -5.60
CA ALA A 137 -8.59 5.54 -6.45
C ALA A 137 -8.02 6.00 -7.80
N TRP A 138 -6.80 6.57 -7.84
CA TRP A 138 -6.15 6.94 -9.12
C TRP A 138 -5.31 5.82 -9.73
N ALA A 139 -4.94 4.79 -8.97
CA ALA A 139 -4.04 3.73 -9.43
C ALA A 139 -4.74 2.72 -10.36
N SER A 140 -5.29 3.15 -11.50
CA SER A 140 -5.68 2.23 -12.58
C SER A 140 -4.46 1.55 -13.19
N SER A 141 -4.65 0.45 -13.93
CA SER A 141 -3.55 -0.23 -14.63
C SER A 141 -2.74 0.73 -15.53
N GLU A 142 -3.44 1.58 -16.28
CA GLU A 142 -2.84 2.59 -17.16
C GLU A 142 -2.08 3.66 -16.35
N ALA A 143 -2.67 4.14 -15.25
CA ALA A 143 -2.03 5.12 -14.37
C ALA A 143 -0.76 4.53 -13.73
N ARG A 144 -0.83 3.29 -13.21
CA ARG A 144 0.31 2.58 -12.64
C ARG A 144 1.43 2.40 -13.67
N SER A 145 1.08 2.01 -14.89
CA SER A 145 2.05 1.87 -15.99
C SER A 145 2.72 3.20 -16.36
N ALA A 146 1.94 4.27 -16.56
CA ALA A 146 2.46 5.59 -16.92
C ALA A 146 3.35 6.18 -15.81
N ILE A 147 2.92 6.07 -14.55
CA ILE A 147 3.69 6.52 -13.38
C ILE A 147 4.96 5.68 -13.23
N GLY A 148 4.86 4.36 -13.36
CA GLY A 148 6.01 3.46 -13.32
C GLY A 148 7.04 3.78 -14.40
N ALA A 149 6.60 4.07 -15.63
CA ALA A 149 7.48 4.50 -16.73
C ALA A 149 8.16 5.84 -16.44
N ALA A 150 7.44 6.82 -15.90
CA ALA A 150 8.00 8.12 -15.51
C ALA A 150 9.02 7.99 -14.40
N VAL A 151 8.65 7.31 -13.31
CA VAL A 151 9.53 7.08 -12.15
C VAL A 151 10.76 6.25 -12.53
N GLY A 152 10.58 5.19 -13.33
CA GLY A 152 11.66 4.37 -13.87
C GLY A 152 12.62 5.14 -14.77
N SER A 153 12.14 6.21 -15.42
CA SER A 153 12.97 7.14 -16.22
C SER A 153 13.66 8.23 -15.38
N GLY A 154 13.51 8.19 -14.05
CA GLY A 154 14.10 9.15 -13.12
C GLY A 154 13.23 10.38 -12.85
N ALA A 155 11.95 10.36 -13.23
CA ALA A 155 11.00 11.38 -12.78
C ALA A 155 10.63 11.17 -11.31
N LYS A 156 10.23 12.26 -10.65
CA LYS A 156 9.66 12.27 -9.31
C LYS A 156 8.53 13.27 -9.23
N LEU A 157 7.56 13.02 -8.36
CA LEU A 157 6.51 13.96 -8.00
C LEU A 157 6.74 14.44 -6.57
N ASP A 158 6.74 15.76 -6.35
CA ASP A 158 6.69 16.36 -5.01
C ASP A 158 5.54 17.38 -4.95
N GLY A 159 4.45 16.97 -4.32
CA GLY A 159 3.20 17.72 -4.32
C GLY A 159 2.57 17.77 -5.70
N GLN A 160 2.59 18.97 -6.31
CA GLN A 160 1.97 19.22 -7.62
C GLN A 160 2.99 19.41 -8.75
N GLU A 161 4.27 19.16 -8.50
CA GLU A 161 5.33 19.31 -9.50
C GLU A 161 5.98 17.95 -9.79
N TRP A 162 5.73 17.45 -10.99
CA TRP A 162 6.57 16.41 -11.57
C TRP A 162 7.88 17.03 -12.05
N THR A 163 9.00 16.40 -11.73
CA THR A 163 10.33 16.79 -12.21
C THR A 163 11.09 15.57 -12.71
N MET A 164 11.67 15.69 -13.90
CA MET A 164 12.66 14.77 -14.42
C MET A 164 13.90 15.56 -14.84
N SER A 165 15.09 15.05 -14.56
CA SER A 165 16.35 15.73 -14.89
C SER A 165 17.40 14.77 -15.41
N VAL A 166 18.11 15.17 -16.46
CA VAL A 166 19.21 14.42 -17.08
C VAL A 166 20.45 15.30 -17.11
N GLY A 167 21.61 14.71 -16.83
CA GLY A 167 22.89 15.42 -16.88
C GLY A 167 23.23 15.90 -18.30
N GLY A 168 23.69 17.15 -18.41
CA GLY A 168 24.04 17.79 -19.67
C GLY A 168 22.86 18.44 -20.39
N MET A 169 23.15 18.99 -21.57
CA MET A 169 22.17 19.58 -22.48
C MET A 169 21.71 18.50 -23.47
N VAL A 170 20.42 18.18 -23.48
CA VAL A 170 19.85 17.16 -24.38
C VAL A 170 19.58 17.78 -25.74
N THR A 171 20.51 17.63 -26.68
CA THR A 171 20.39 18.18 -28.05
C THR A 171 19.63 17.28 -29.02
N ASP A 172 19.17 16.11 -28.57
CA ASP A 172 18.36 15.19 -29.35
C ASP A 172 16.86 15.48 -29.13
N ALA A 173 16.20 15.96 -30.17
CA ALA A 173 14.78 16.33 -30.15
C ALA A 173 13.88 15.15 -29.77
N ALA A 174 14.13 13.96 -30.33
CA ALA A 174 13.29 12.78 -30.07
C ALA A 174 13.36 12.36 -28.60
N ARG A 175 14.57 12.44 -28.02
CA ARG A 175 14.76 12.19 -26.58
C ARG A 175 14.04 13.22 -25.73
N LEU A 176 14.09 14.51 -26.09
CA LEU A 176 13.43 15.58 -25.33
C LEU A 176 11.90 15.45 -25.36
N VAL A 177 11.33 15.13 -26.53
CA VAL A 177 9.89 14.83 -26.72
C VAL A 177 9.48 13.61 -25.90
N SER A 178 10.23 12.50 -25.98
CA SER A 178 9.95 11.30 -25.20
C SER A 178 9.97 11.58 -23.69
N MET A 179 10.92 12.41 -23.23
CA MET A 179 10.99 12.85 -21.84
C MET A 179 9.74 13.63 -21.43
N ALA A 180 9.30 14.61 -22.24
CA ALA A 180 8.11 15.41 -21.97
C ALA A 180 6.84 14.55 -21.95
N HIS A 181 6.64 13.68 -22.96
CA HIS A 181 5.48 12.80 -23.06
C HIS A 181 5.38 11.83 -21.89
N THR A 182 6.51 11.25 -21.47
CA THR A 182 6.55 10.34 -20.32
C THR A 182 6.04 11.03 -19.05
N VAL A 183 6.48 12.25 -18.77
CA VAL A 183 6.06 12.99 -17.57
C VAL A 183 4.61 13.50 -17.69
N LEU A 184 4.22 14.00 -18.86
CA LEU A 184 2.84 14.44 -19.13
C LEU A 184 1.83 13.30 -19.00
N ALA A 185 2.16 12.10 -19.49
CA ALA A 185 1.28 10.94 -19.38
C ALA A 185 0.99 10.58 -17.90
N ALA A 186 2.03 10.53 -17.07
CA ALA A 186 1.87 10.29 -15.62
C ALA A 186 1.06 11.42 -14.94
N ALA A 187 1.34 12.68 -15.30
CA ALA A 187 0.64 13.84 -14.75
C ALA A 187 -0.86 13.87 -15.11
N ARG A 188 -1.22 13.51 -16.35
CA ARG A 188 -2.61 13.42 -16.83
C ARG A 188 -3.42 12.42 -16.03
N HIS A 189 -2.91 11.20 -15.85
CA HIS A 189 -3.62 10.15 -15.11
C HIS A 189 -3.91 10.53 -13.66
N LEU A 190 -3.00 11.25 -12.99
CA LEU A 190 -3.25 11.74 -11.64
C LEU A 190 -4.26 12.89 -11.59
N SER A 191 -4.27 13.74 -12.62
CA SER A 191 -5.16 14.91 -12.69
C SER A 191 -6.60 14.53 -13.01
N SER A 192 -6.79 13.42 -13.72
CA SER A 192 -8.10 12.85 -14.03
C SER A 192 -8.58 11.83 -12.98
N SER A 193 -8.10 11.92 -11.74
CA SER A 193 -8.49 10.97 -10.69
C SER A 193 -9.99 11.05 -10.38
N PRO A 194 -10.71 9.92 -10.40
CA PRO A 194 -12.12 9.91 -10.02
C PRO A 194 -12.29 10.19 -8.52
N PRO A 195 -13.52 10.52 -8.06
CA PRO A 195 -13.83 10.53 -6.64
C PRO A 195 -13.44 9.20 -5.97
N VAL A 196 -12.93 9.25 -4.74
CA VAL A 196 -12.30 8.11 -4.06
C VAL A 196 -13.16 6.84 -4.10
N VAL A 197 -14.43 6.93 -3.70
CA VAL A 197 -15.34 5.77 -3.66
C VAL A 197 -15.60 5.20 -5.05
N GLU A 198 -15.70 6.06 -6.07
CA GLU A 198 -15.90 5.63 -7.46
C GLU A 198 -14.64 4.95 -8.02
N GLY A 199 -13.46 5.54 -7.76
CA GLY A 199 -12.18 4.95 -8.11
C GLY A 199 -11.97 3.58 -7.49
N LEU A 200 -12.25 3.44 -6.17
CA LEU A 200 -12.16 2.15 -5.48
C LEU A 200 -13.14 1.12 -6.06
N ARG A 201 -14.37 1.50 -6.38
CA ARG A 201 -15.33 0.59 -7.04
C ARG A 201 -14.85 0.14 -8.41
N ALA A 202 -14.22 1.02 -9.19
CA ALA A 202 -13.61 0.67 -10.46
C ALA A 202 -12.44 -0.31 -10.30
N ARG A 203 -11.68 -0.22 -9.19
CA ARG A 203 -10.58 -1.15 -8.87
C ARG A 203 -11.03 -2.54 -8.47
N LEU A 204 -12.31 -2.77 -8.15
CA LEU A 204 -12.83 -4.14 -7.97
C LEU A 204 -12.81 -4.99 -9.25
N LEU A 205 -12.60 -4.36 -10.42
CA LEU A 205 -12.46 -5.02 -11.71
C LEU A 205 -11.01 -4.97 -12.24
N ASP A 206 -10.05 -4.53 -11.43
CA ASP A 206 -8.64 -4.45 -11.84
C ASP A 206 -8.11 -5.85 -12.19
N PRO A 207 -7.28 -6.03 -13.23
CA PRO A 207 -6.70 -7.33 -13.55
C PRO A 207 -5.83 -7.89 -12.42
N GLU A 208 -5.20 -7.03 -11.62
CA GLU A 208 -4.32 -7.46 -10.53
C GLU A 208 -5.12 -7.84 -9.27
N PRO A 209 -5.05 -9.10 -8.79
CA PRO A 209 -5.81 -9.53 -7.62
C PRO A 209 -5.55 -8.70 -6.37
N GLY A 210 -4.28 -8.36 -6.09
CA GLY A 210 -3.93 -7.57 -4.91
C GLY A 210 -4.55 -6.18 -4.90
N VAL A 211 -4.72 -5.55 -6.08
CA VAL A 211 -5.40 -4.26 -6.23
C VAL A 211 -6.89 -4.39 -5.93
N ARG A 212 -7.54 -5.47 -6.40
CA ARG A 212 -8.95 -5.73 -6.10
C ARG A 212 -9.18 -5.94 -4.61
N GLU A 213 -8.32 -6.75 -3.97
CA GLU A 213 -8.35 -7.03 -2.54
C GLU A 213 -8.18 -5.73 -1.73
N ALA A 214 -7.15 -4.94 -2.04
CA ALA A 214 -6.90 -3.66 -1.39
C ALA A 214 -8.05 -2.65 -1.56
N ALA A 215 -8.66 -2.60 -2.75
CA ALA A 215 -9.79 -1.72 -3.00
C ALA A 215 -11.05 -2.14 -2.23
N LEU A 216 -11.31 -3.45 -2.11
CA LEU A 216 -12.43 -3.97 -1.33
C LEU A 216 -12.25 -3.67 0.17
N ASP A 217 -11.04 -3.84 0.70
CA ASP A 217 -10.67 -3.53 2.08
C ASP A 217 -11.01 -2.07 2.43
N GLU A 218 -10.51 -1.11 1.64
CA GLU A 218 -10.80 0.32 1.85
C GLU A 218 -12.29 0.65 1.69
N LEU A 219 -13.02 -0.03 0.79
CA LEU A 219 -14.47 0.15 0.64
C LEU A 219 -15.26 -0.35 1.85
N ILE A 220 -14.81 -1.44 2.48
CA ILE A 220 -15.42 -1.98 3.70
C ILE A 220 -15.21 -0.99 4.84
N ASP A 221 -13.98 -0.52 5.03
CA ASP A 221 -13.62 0.42 6.10
C ASP A 221 -14.34 1.76 5.96
N ALA A 222 -14.44 2.29 4.75
CA ALA A 222 -15.19 3.51 4.46
C ALA A 222 -16.71 3.33 4.47
N ARG A 223 -17.22 2.10 4.65
CA ARG A 223 -18.65 1.72 4.45
C ARG A 223 -19.18 2.16 3.09
N GLY A 224 -18.30 2.18 2.08
CA GLY A 224 -18.59 2.61 0.71
C GLY A 224 -19.22 1.53 -0.17
N ILE A 225 -19.42 0.32 0.35
CA ILE A 225 -19.98 -0.83 -0.36
C ILE A 225 -21.31 -1.29 0.27
N SER A 226 -22.30 -1.60 -0.58
CA SER A 226 -23.61 -2.06 -0.13
C SER A 226 -23.60 -3.57 0.14
N ALA A 227 -24.50 -4.05 1.00
CA ALA A 227 -24.68 -5.48 1.24
C ALA A 227 -25.03 -6.25 -0.04
N GLU A 228 -25.78 -5.64 -0.96
CA GLU A 228 -26.11 -6.26 -2.25
C GLU A 228 -24.87 -6.45 -3.12
N ARG A 229 -24.02 -5.43 -3.21
CA ARG A 229 -22.77 -5.53 -3.96
C ARG A 229 -21.82 -6.56 -3.34
N LEU A 230 -21.79 -6.68 -2.01
CA LEU A 230 -21.03 -7.75 -1.35
C LEU A 230 -21.56 -9.13 -1.76
N ARG A 231 -22.89 -9.34 -1.82
CA ARG A 231 -23.46 -10.62 -2.28
C ARG A 231 -23.10 -10.94 -3.73
N GLU A 232 -23.06 -9.94 -4.61
CA GLU A 232 -22.60 -10.12 -5.98
C GLU A 232 -21.14 -10.59 -6.03
N LEU A 233 -20.25 -9.99 -5.22
CA LEU A 233 -18.84 -10.37 -5.16
C LEU A 233 -18.63 -11.78 -4.62
N VAL A 234 -19.51 -12.26 -3.73
CA VAL A 234 -19.48 -13.62 -3.20
C VAL A 234 -19.74 -14.69 -4.26
N VAL A 235 -20.51 -14.36 -5.29
CA VAL A 235 -20.85 -15.29 -6.40
C VAL A 235 -19.88 -15.14 -7.58
N GLY A 236 -18.98 -14.15 -7.55
CA GLY A 236 -18.04 -13.89 -8.63
C GLY A 236 -16.92 -14.94 -8.76
N ASP A 237 -16.14 -14.80 -9.82
CA ASP A 237 -15.08 -15.75 -10.19
C ASP A 237 -13.79 -15.64 -9.34
N ASP A 238 -13.67 -14.60 -8.52
CA ASP A 238 -12.51 -14.38 -7.65
C ASP A 238 -12.76 -14.93 -6.25
N PRO A 239 -12.20 -16.10 -5.89
CA PRO A 239 -12.45 -16.73 -4.61
C PRO A 239 -11.92 -15.92 -3.43
N ARG A 240 -10.91 -15.05 -3.61
CA ARG A 240 -10.37 -14.23 -2.52
C ARG A 240 -11.31 -13.09 -2.18
N LEU A 241 -11.81 -12.39 -3.20
CA LEU A 241 -12.86 -11.38 -2.99
C LEU A 241 -14.13 -12.00 -2.43
N ALA A 242 -14.48 -13.23 -2.84
CA ALA A 242 -15.63 -13.93 -2.31
C ALA A 242 -15.48 -14.21 -0.80
N VAL A 243 -14.29 -14.64 -0.33
CA VAL A 243 -14.02 -14.79 1.11
C VAL A 243 -14.14 -13.45 1.85
N MET A 244 -13.51 -12.39 1.34
CA MET A 244 -13.57 -11.06 1.97
C MET A 244 -15.02 -10.56 2.07
N ALA A 245 -15.77 -10.60 0.96
CA ALA A 245 -17.14 -10.13 0.92
C ALA A 245 -18.07 -10.95 1.83
N ALA A 246 -17.92 -12.28 1.83
CA ALA A 246 -18.69 -13.15 2.69
C ALA A 246 -18.38 -12.93 4.17
N SER A 247 -17.12 -12.64 4.52
CA SER A 247 -16.73 -12.35 5.90
C SER A 247 -17.43 -11.10 6.47
N VAL A 248 -17.64 -10.07 5.64
CA VAL A 248 -18.33 -8.83 6.03
C VAL A 248 -19.84 -9.01 6.14
N LEU A 249 -20.43 -9.93 5.35
CA LEU A 249 -21.85 -10.26 5.42
C LEU A 249 -22.25 -11.01 6.71
N GLY A 250 -21.28 -11.43 7.52
CA GLY A 250 -21.53 -12.15 8.78
C GLY A 250 -22.29 -13.45 8.55
N GLU A 251 -23.41 -13.65 9.25
CA GLU A 251 -24.28 -14.82 9.07
C GLU A 251 -24.74 -15.01 7.61
N GLY A 252 -24.96 -13.91 6.87
CA GLY A 252 -25.34 -13.97 5.46
C GLY A 252 -24.26 -14.55 4.54
N GLY A 253 -22.99 -14.52 4.97
CA GLY A 253 -21.85 -15.09 4.24
C GLY A 253 -21.48 -16.52 4.64
N ARG A 254 -22.16 -17.11 5.63
CA ARG A 254 -21.81 -18.44 6.17
C ARG A 254 -21.85 -19.55 5.12
N ALA A 255 -22.94 -19.65 4.36
CA ALA A 255 -23.09 -20.70 3.35
C ALA A 255 -22.05 -20.60 2.22
N PRO A 256 -21.77 -19.41 1.66
CA PRO A 256 -20.66 -19.22 0.71
C PRO A 256 -19.28 -19.54 1.29
N LEU A 257 -18.97 -19.09 2.50
CA LEU A 257 -17.67 -19.41 3.14
C LEU A 257 -17.49 -20.93 3.30
N ARG A 258 -18.55 -21.67 3.62
CA ARG A 258 -18.51 -23.14 3.67
C ARG A 258 -18.20 -23.75 2.30
N GLN A 259 -18.77 -23.21 1.22
CA GLN A 259 -18.44 -23.68 -0.13
C GLN A 259 -16.97 -23.37 -0.48
N LEU A 260 -16.45 -22.23 -0.05
CA LEU A 260 -15.06 -21.81 -0.28
C LEU A 260 -14.03 -22.62 0.52
N LEU A 261 -14.44 -23.42 1.53
CA LEU A 261 -13.56 -24.42 2.17
C LEU A 261 -13.10 -25.50 1.18
N GLU A 262 -13.88 -25.78 0.14
CA GLU A 262 -13.55 -26.76 -0.88
C GLU A 262 -12.58 -26.21 -1.95
N VAL A 263 -12.24 -24.91 -1.89
CA VAL A 263 -11.34 -24.24 -2.85
C VAL A 263 -9.95 -24.11 -2.23
N PRO A 264 -8.94 -24.92 -2.63
CA PRO A 264 -7.67 -25.01 -1.92
C PRO A 264 -6.92 -23.68 -1.76
N SER A 265 -7.03 -22.79 -2.76
CA SER A 265 -6.35 -21.49 -2.75
C SER A 265 -6.87 -20.51 -1.71
N VAL A 266 -8.09 -20.70 -1.20
CA VAL A 266 -8.73 -19.79 -0.22
C VAL A 266 -9.31 -20.49 1.01
N ALA A 267 -9.25 -21.82 1.06
CA ALA A 267 -9.85 -22.62 2.13
C ALA A 267 -9.37 -22.20 3.53
N ARG A 268 -8.08 -21.86 3.69
CA ARG A 268 -7.53 -21.33 4.96
C ARG A 268 -8.16 -19.99 5.36
N ALA A 269 -8.33 -19.07 4.41
CA ALA A 269 -8.96 -17.78 4.66
C ALA A 269 -10.46 -17.93 4.96
N ALA A 270 -11.15 -18.81 4.23
CA ALA A 270 -12.55 -19.15 4.48
C ALA A 270 -12.77 -19.76 5.87
N ALA A 271 -11.91 -20.69 6.28
CA ALA A 271 -11.93 -21.29 7.62
C ALA A 271 -11.70 -20.24 8.72
N ALA A 272 -10.71 -19.35 8.53
CA ALA A 272 -10.46 -18.26 9.45
C ALA A 272 -11.67 -17.32 9.58
N ALA A 273 -12.33 -16.99 8.46
CA ALA A 273 -13.54 -16.17 8.45
C ALA A 273 -14.73 -16.86 9.15
N LEU A 274 -15.01 -18.15 8.84
CA LEU A 274 -16.07 -18.92 9.51
C LEU A 274 -15.88 -19.00 11.02
N SER A 275 -14.64 -19.15 11.49
CA SER A 275 -14.35 -19.24 12.93
C SER A 275 -14.63 -17.94 13.70
N ARG A 276 -14.77 -16.80 13.01
CA ARG A 276 -15.16 -15.51 13.62
C ARG A 276 -16.67 -15.37 13.78
N LEU A 277 -17.45 -16.19 13.07
CA LEU A 277 -18.91 -16.22 13.21
C LEU A 277 -19.33 -17.01 14.46
N PRO A 278 -20.52 -16.76 15.01
CA PRO A 278 -21.14 -17.63 16.00
C PRO A 278 -21.10 -19.12 15.57
N PRO A 279 -21.02 -20.08 16.50
CA PRO A 279 -21.05 -21.50 16.15
C PRO A 279 -22.31 -21.88 15.35
N GLY A 280 -22.14 -22.60 14.24
CA GLY A 280 -23.22 -23.08 13.39
C GLY A 280 -23.06 -24.53 12.95
N PRO A 281 -23.94 -25.04 12.07
CA PRO A 281 -23.99 -26.45 11.68
C PRO A 281 -22.72 -26.96 10.98
N GLU A 282 -21.93 -26.07 10.38
CA GLU A 282 -20.66 -26.38 9.72
C GLU A 282 -19.48 -26.56 10.68
N ARG A 283 -19.66 -26.32 11.98
CA ARG A 283 -18.59 -26.40 12.98
C ARG A 283 -17.80 -27.72 12.93
N PRO A 284 -18.42 -28.92 12.81
CA PRO A 284 -17.66 -30.17 12.72
C PRO A 284 -16.77 -30.25 11.48
N GLN A 285 -17.27 -29.77 10.32
CA GLN A 285 -16.51 -29.72 9.07
C GLN A 285 -15.34 -28.73 9.18
N LEU A 286 -15.59 -27.55 9.75
CA LEU A 286 -14.58 -26.53 9.98
C LEU A 286 -13.48 -27.01 10.94
N GLU A 287 -13.86 -27.68 12.04
CA GLU A 287 -12.93 -28.25 13.00
C GLU A 287 -12.06 -29.34 12.35
N ALA A 288 -12.67 -30.27 11.61
CA ALA A 288 -11.93 -31.30 10.89
C ALA A 288 -10.91 -30.70 9.91
N PHE A 289 -11.35 -29.70 9.12
CA PHE A 289 -10.47 -28.98 8.20
C PHE A 289 -9.29 -28.31 8.92
N LEU A 290 -9.56 -27.61 10.03
CA LEU A 290 -8.52 -26.93 10.81
C LEU A 290 -7.52 -27.92 11.39
N LEU A 291 -7.98 -29.05 11.94
CA LEU A 291 -7.10 -30.07 12.52
C LEU A 291 -6.22 -30.74 11.47
N GLU A 292 -6.76 -31.00 10.27
CA GLU A 292 -6.01 -31.62 9.17
C GLU A 292 -4.96 -30.68 8.55
N ASN A 293 -5.25 -29.38 8.50
CA ASN A 293 -4.42 -28.39 7.81
C ASN A 293 -3.58 -27.51 8.74
N LEU A 294 -3.60 -27.75 10.06
CA LEU A 294 -2.86 -26.96 11.03
C LEU A 294 -1.35 -27.13 10.87
N ASP A 295 -0.64 -26.03 10.68
CA ASP A 295 0.82 -25.98 10.70
C ASP A 295 1.33 -24.81 11.56
N ARG A 296 2.65 -24.66 11.64
CA ARG A 296 3.29 -23.62 12.46
C ARG A 296 3.19 -22.22 11.87
N ASP A 297 2.96 -22.12 10.57
CA ASP A 297 2.97 -20.85 9.83
C ASP A 297 1.55 -20.26 9.75
N TRP A 298 0.53 -21.09 9.98
CA TRP A 298 -0.87 -20.68 9.93
C TRP A 298 -1.39 -20.17 11.29
N LEU A 299 -0.94 -18.98 11.66
CA LEU A 299 -1.36 -18.31 12.92
C LEU A 299 -2.88 -18.10 13.03
N ASP A 300 -3.56 -17.78 11.93
CA ASP A 300 -5.03 -17.63 11.92
C ASP A 300 -5.75 -18.96 12.19
N GLY A 301 -5.17 -20.09 11.79
CA GLY A 301 -5.70 -21.43 12.08
C GLY A 301 -5.61 -21.76 13.58
N ILE A 302 -4.52 -21.38 14.22
CA ILE A 302 -4.33 -21.50 15.68
C ILE A 302 -5.42 -20.71 16.42
N ASP A 303 -5.63 -19.45 16.01
CA ASP A 303 -6.65 -18.60 16.62
C ASP A 303 -8.07 -19.12 16.35
N ALA A 304 -8.32 -19.65 15.13
CA ALA A 304 -9.59 -20.26 14.77
C ALA A 304 -9.92 -21.48 15.65
N LEU A 305 -8.96 -22.37 15.90
CA LEU A 305 -9.12 -23.50 16.83
C LEU A 305 -9.40 -23.03 18.26
N GLY A 306 -8.73 -21.97 18.72
CA GLY A 306 -9.00 -21.33 20.01
C GLY A 306 -10.45 -20.84 20.13
N ARG A 307 -11.02 -20.29 19.06
CA ARG A 307 -12.42 -19.84 19.02
C ARG A 307 -13.42 -21.01 19.01
N ILE A 308 -13.10 -22.09 18.30
CA ILE A 308 -13.92 -23.30 18.26
C ILE A 308 -13.97 -23.98 19.63
N ALA A 309 -12.88 -23.96 20.39
CA ALA A 309 -12.84 -24.41 21.79
C ALA A 309 -13.35 -25.83 22.06
N THR A 310 -12.72 -26.81 21.41
CA THR A 310 -12.96 -28.24 21.62
C THR A 310 -11.75 -28.93 22.25
N VAL A 311 -11.97 -30.13 22.80
CA VAL A 311 -10.87 -30.94 23.38
C VAL A 311 -9.87 -31.36 22.29
N ALA A 312 -10.34 -31.69 21.10
CA ALA A 312 -9.49 -32.04 19.96
C ALA A 312 -8.57 -30.87 19.56
N ALA A 313 -9.08 -29.64 19.57
CA ALA A 313 -8.26 -28.44 19.35
C ALA A 313 -7.11 -28.32 20.35
N VAL A 314 -7.32 -28.62 21.64
CA VAL A 314 -6.25 -28.59 22.66
C VAL A 314 -5.15 -29.61 22.34
N GLN A 315 -5.53 -30.81 21.90
CA GLN A 315 -4.57 -31.85 21.53
C GLN A 315 -3.72 -31.44 20.32
N ALA A 316 -4.34 -30.85 19.29
CA ALA A 316 -3.64 -30.37 18.10
C ALA A 316 -2.74 -29.15 18.37
N LEU A 317 -3.14 -28.27 19.29
CA LEU A 317 -2.36 -27.07 19.64
C LEU A 317 -1.16 -27.37 20.55
N ARG A 318 -1.21 -28.45 21.35
CA ARG A 318 -0.17 -28.76 22.35
C ARG A 318 1.24 -28.88 21.76
N PRO A 319 1.48 -29.58 20.63
CA PRO A 319 2.80 -29.64 20.00
C PRO A 319 3.39 -28.27 19.63
N LEU A 320 2.54 -27.30 19.27
CA LEU A 320 2.96 -25.95 18.89
C LEU A 320 3.45 -25.14 20.10
N THR A 321 2.97 -25.46 21.31
CA THR A 321 3.41 -24.77 22.53
C THR A 321 4.88 -25.04 22.89
N GLY A 322 5.47 -26.13 22.39
CA GLY A 322 6.87 -26.47 22.60
C GLY A 322 7.85 -25.61 21.79
N VAL A 323 7.36 -24.81 20.83
CA VAL A 323 8.18 -23.88 20.06
C VAL A 323 8.52 -22.67 20.95
N THR A 324 9.72 -22.67 21.52
CA THR A 324 10.22 -21.58 22.37
C THR A 324 10.51 -20.34 21.53
N GLY A 325 10.02 -19.18 21.98
CA GLY A 325 10.28 -17.88 21.35
C GLY A 325 9.48 -17.56 20.08
N GLY A 326 8.76 -18.52 19.49
CA GLY A 326 7.95 -18.29 18.28
C GLY A 326 6.54 -17.73 18.55
N GLU A 327 6.03 -16.92 17.63
CA GLU A 327 4.67 -16.36 17.70
C GLU A 327 3.60 -17.45 17.74
N ALA A 328 3.74 -18.50 16.93
CA ALA A 328 2.85 -19.65 16.91
C ALA A 328 2.72 -20.31 18.29
N GLY A 329 3.83 -20.49 19.00
CA GLY A 329 3.83 -21.06 20.35
C GLY A 329 3.12 -20.16 21.37
N ARG A 330 3.24 -18.83 21.24
CA ARG A 330 2.50 -17.87 22.08
C ARG A 330 1.00 -17.98 21.83
N ARG A 331 0.57 -17.89 20.57
CA ARG A 331 -0.84 -17.99 20.19
C ARG A 331 -1.45 -19.34 20.56
N ALA A 332 -0.72 -20.45 20.38
CA ALA A 332 -1.21 -21.78 20.77
C ALA A 332 -1.45 -21.89 22.29
N ARG A 333 -0.56 -21.32 23.11
CA ARG A 333 -0.75 -21.29 24.58
C ARG A 333 -1.95 -20.43 24.97
N GLU A 334 -2.14 -19.29 24.32
CA GLU A 334 -3.29 -18.41 24.53
C GLU A 334 -4.61 -19.06 24.11
N ALA A 335 -4.62 -19.71 22.94
CA ALA A 335 -5.74 -20.50 22.46
C ALA A 335 -6.10 -21.60 23.46
N ILE A 336 -5.16 -22.46 23.87
CA ILE A 336 -5.41 -23.52 24.87
C ILE A 336 -5.99 -22.95 26.17
N ARG A 337 -5.42 -21.85 26.69
CA ARG A 337 -5.93 -21.20 27.90
C ARG A 337 -7.37 -20.72 27.71
N THR A 338 -7.69 -20.15 26.54
CA THR A 338 -9.04 -19.71 26.19
C THR A 338 -10.01 -20.90 26.18
N ILE A 339 -9.61 -22.04 25.61
CA ILE A 339 -10.44 -23.26 25.59
C ILE A 339 -10.69 -23.77 27.01
N GLN A 340 -9.64 -23.87 27.83
CA GLN A 340 -9.74 -24.37 29.21
C GLN A 340 -10.63 -23.47 30.07
N SER A 341 -10.51 -22.15 29.93
CA SER A 341 -11.34 -21.18 30.67
C SER A 341 -12.84 -21.29 30.38
N ARG A 342 -13.23 -21.82 29.21
CA ARG A 342 -14.65 -22.06 28.86
C ARG A 342 -15.18 -23.36 29.46
N GLY A 343 -14.32 -24.38 29.60
CA GLY A 343 -14.70 -25.68 30.14
C GLY A 343 -14.84 -25.69 31.67
N GLU A 344 -14.14 -24.81 32.38
CA GLU A 344 -14.13 -24.77 33.85
C GLU A 344 -15.42 -24.21 34.48
N GLY A 345 -16.40 -23.78 33.67
CA GLY A 345 -17.63 -23.17 34.16
C GLY A 345 -17.33 -21.82 34.82
N GLY A 346 -17.68 -20.72 34.17
CA GLY A 346 -17.62 -19.40 34.82
C GLY A 346 -18.34 -19.46 36.17
N ALA A 347 -17.84 -18.71 37.18
CA ALA A 347 -18.35 -18.73 38.55
C ALA A 347 -19.90 -18.83 38.59
N GLY A 348 -20.42 -20.02 38.94
CA GLY A 348 -21.84 -20.37 38.90
C GLY A 348 -22.27 -21.45 37.89
N GLY A 349 -21.39 -21.96 37.03
CA GLY A 349 -21.69 -23.01 36.04
C GLY A 349 -21.55 -24.42 36.59
N LEU A 350 -22.63 -25.21 36.59
CA LEU A 350 -22.61 -26.65 36.88
C LEU A 350 -21.95 -27.40 35.70
N ALA A 351 -20.79 -28.01 35.95
CA ALA A 351 -20.16 -28.93 35.00
C ALA A 351 -20.77 -30.33 35.15
N LEU A 352 -21.47 -30.79 34.10
CA LEU A 352 -21.86 -32.20 33.98
C LEU A 352 -20.63 -33.00 33.57
N ALA A 353 -20.09 -33.79 34.50
CA ALA A 353 -19.11 -34.81 34.16
C ALA A 353 -19.82 -35.92 33.36
N GLU A 354 -19.48 -36.08 32.08
CA GLU A 354 -19.81 -37.29 31.32
C GLU A 354 -18.98 -38.46 31.86
N GLY A 355 -19.42 -39.03 32.97
CA GLY A 355 -19.16 -40.40 33.35
C GLY A 355 -20.48 -41.16 33.28
N GLU A 356 -20.46 -42.40 32.80
CA GLU A 356 -21.63 -43.31 32.63
C GLU A 356 -22.40 -43.66 33.93
N GLY A 357 -22.27 -42.88 35.00
CA GLY A 357 -23.11 -42.95 36.18
C GLY A 357 -23.47 -41.54 36.60
N GLY A 358 -24.69 -41.09 36.29
CA GLY A 358 -25.19 -39.74 36.57
C GLY A 358 -25.14 -39.36 38.06
N ALA A 359 -23.97 -38.89 38.51
CA ALA A 359 -23.79 -38.22 39.77
C ALA A 359 -23.40 -36.77 39.47
N LEU A 360 -24.32 -35.85 39.75
CA LEU A 360 -24.03 -34.42 39.84
C LEU A 360 -23.07 -34.23 41.02
N SER A 361 -21.78 -34.00 40.77
CA SER A 361 -20.90 -33.46 41.82
C SER A 361 -20.98 -31.93 41.77
N VAL A 362 -21.50 -31.35 42.86
CA VAL A 362 -21.31 -29.93 43.13
C VAL A 362 -19.86 -29.78 43.58
N ALA A 363 -19.15 -28.78 43.05
CA ALA A 363 -17.81 -28.46 43.51
C ALA A 363 -17.86 -28.04 44.99
N ASP A 364 -17.54 -28.99 45.89
CA ASP A 364 -17.31 -28.71 47.30
C ASP A 364 -16.06 -27.85 47.43
N GLY A 365 -16.24 -26.54 47.62
CA GLY A 365 -15.08 -25.66 47.65
C GLY A 365 -15.26 -24.17 47.89
N VAL A 366 -16.40 -23.66 48.39
CA VAL A 366 -16.40 -22.37 49.13
C VAL A 366 -17.43 -22.43 50.27
N PRO A 367 -17.06 -22.93 51.47
CA PRO A 367 -17.86 -22.71 52.65
C PRO A 367 -17.62 -21.27 53.13
N ASN A 368 -18.45 -20.32 52.69
CA ASN A 368 -18.78 -19.02 53.35
C ASN A 368 -19.14 -17.90 52.35
N ALA A 369 -20.19 -18.06 51.54
CA ALA A 369 -20.81 -16.93 50.85
C ALA A 369 -22.33 -17.00 51.00
N GLY A 370 -22.80 -16.99 52.25
CA GLY A 370 -24.22 -17.13 52.55
C GLY A 370 -24.59 -16.75 53.97
N ALA A 371 -24.26 -15.53 54.40
CA ALA A 371 -24.97 -14.91 55.51
C ALA A 371 -24.85 -13.38 55.49
N LEU A 372 -25.98 -12.74 55.80
CA LEU A 372 -26.19 -11.35 56.22
C LEU A 372 -26.75 -10.40 55.16
N SER A 373 -28.06 -10.47 54.97
CA SER A 373 -28.91 -9.30 54.70
C SER A 373 -30.34 -9.55 55.19
N ALA A 374 -30.48 -9.75 56.51
CA ALA A 374 -31.75 -9.58 57.18
C ALA A 374 -31.51 -9.03 58.60
N SER A 375 -32.26 -7.98 58.92
CA SER A 375 -32.43 -7.33 60.23
C SER A 375 -31.37 -6.30 60.68
N ARG A 376 -31.70 -5.01 60.53
CA ARG A 376 -31.44 -4.01 61.57
C ARG A 376 -32.65 -3.09 61.71
N ARG A 377 -33.40 -3.29 62.81
CA ARG A 377 -34.42 -2.39 63.34
C ARG A 377 -33.78 -1.09 63.83
N GLN A 378 -34.38 0.03 63.46
CA GLN A 378 -35.06 1.00 64.35
C GLN A 378 -34.43 1.33 65.73
N ARG A 379 -34.09 2.62 65.92
CA ARG A 379 -33.79 3.46 67.13
C ARG A 379 -32.48 4.23 66.89
N GLU A 380 -32.31 5.55 67.06
CA GLU A 380 -32.93 6.65 67.82
C GLU A 380 -32.73 7.97 67.03
N GLY A 381 -33.61 8.98 67.12
CA GLY A 381 -33.40 10.22 67.91
C GLY A 381 -32.39 11.18 67.22
N GLY A 382 -32.73 12.35 66.68
CA GLY A 382 -33.41 13.49 67.32
C GLY A 382 -32.37 14.52 67.79
N GLY A 383 -32.34 15.72 67.17
CA GLY A 383 -31.73 16.92 67.76
C GLY A 383 -30.90 17.80 66.81
N GLY A 384 -31.31 19.06 66.63
CA GLY A 384 -30.49 20.16 66.10
C GLY A 384 -31.15 20.95 64.99
#